data_AF-A0A6N8YDA3-F1
#
_entry.id   AF-A0A6N8YDA3-F1
#
_cell.length_a   1.000
_cell.length_b   1.000
_cell.length_c   1.000
_cell.angle_alpha   90.00
_cell.angle_beta   90.00
_cell.angle_gamma   90.00
#
_symmetry.space_group_name_H-M   'P 1'
#
loop_
_entity.id
_entity.type
_entity.pdbx_description
1 polymer ?
#
loop_
_entity_poly.entity_id
_entity_poly.type
_entity_poly.pdbx_seq_one_letter_code
_entity_poly.pdbx_strand_id
1 'polypeptide(L)'
;MGRSDGGRASRRTLGRPGLRDLIVDTSLLLAAFVPDQRMHVECAQVLRNVRPLVVSPLVLAELDYLTARIAGVDAELTLLAELSSGAYELASFGLDDMARARTVVERYQDLPLGLTDASLVVLADRYDTDTIGTLDERHFRVVRSLSGRPLRILPADTDPDG
;
A
#
# COMPACT_ATOMS: atom_id res chain seq x y z
N MET A 1 9.34 -41.22 11.75
CA MET A 1 9.79 -40.93 10.37
C MET A 1 9.33 -39.53 10.04
N GLY A 2 10.18 -38.53 10.29
CA GLY A 2 9.85 -37.11 10.12
C GLY A 2 10.39 -36.54 8.83
N ARG A 3 9.73 -35.46 8.37
CA ARG A 3 10.16 -34.37 7.46
C ARG A 3 8.88 -33.54 7.22
N SER A 4 8.53 -32.52 8.01
CA SER A 4 9.05 -31.15 8.05
C SER A 4 9.45 -30.62 6.67
N ASP A 5 8.49 -29.99 5.99
CA ASP A 5 8.71 -29.26 4.75
C ASP A 5 8.84 -27.76 5.05
N GLY A 6 9.92 -27.19 4.52
CA GLY A 6 10.49 -25.93 4.96
C GLY A 6 9.70 -24.72 4.50
N GLY A 7 9.25 -23.92 5.46
CA GLY A 7 8.88 -22.52 5.24
C GLY A 7 10.07 -21.78 4.63
N ARG A 8 9.91 -21.36 3.37
CA ARG A 8 10.89 -20.56 2.65
C ARG A 8 10.85 -19.15 3.23
N ALA A 9 11.70 -18.89 4.22
CA ALA A 9 11.92 -17.56 4.75
C ALA A 9 12.41 -16.65 3.61
N SER A 10 11.59 -15.65 3.27
CA SER A 10 11.98 -14.61 2.32
C SER A 10 13.21 -13.89 2.89
N ARG A 11 14.31 -13.88 2.12
CA ARG A 11 15.57 -13.28 2.53
C ARG A 11 15.38 -11.77 2.63
N ARG A 12 15.48 -11.24 3.85
CA ARG A 12 15.58 -9.79 4.10
C ARG A 12 16.86 -9.26 3.46
N THR A 13 16.73 -8.52 2.37
CA THR A 13 17.77 -7.61 1.92
C THR A 13 17.83 -6.50 2.95
N LEU A 14 18.95 -6.36 3.66
CA LEU A 14 19.18 -5.26 4.59
C LEU A 14 19.12 -3.94 3.78
N GLY A 15 18.02 -3.21 3.91
CA GLY A 15 17.79 -1.93 3.26
C GLY A 15 18.85 -0.91 3.68
N ARG A 16 19.28 -0.09 2.70
CA ARG A 16 20.18 1.04 2.93
C ARG A 16 19.47 2.04 3.86
N PRO A 17 20.16 2.61 4.86
CA PRO A 17 19.54 3.60 5.74
C PRO A 17 19.14 4.83 4.91
N GLY A 18 17.82 5.07 4.80
CA GLY A 18 17.26 6.26 4.14
C GLY A 18 16.06 6.02 3.22
N LEU A 19 15.85 4.79 2.72
CA LEU A 19 14.67 4.45 1.92
C LEU A 19 13.62 3.83 2.85
N ARG A 20 12.54 4.57 3.12
CA ARG A 20 11.37 4.03 3.84
C ARG A 20 10.44 3.40 2.82
N ASP A 21 10.05 2.17 3.08
CA ASP A 21 9.07 1.45 2.27
C ASP A 21 7.78 2.27 2.20
N LEU A 22 7.20 2.40 1.01
CA LEU A 22 5.92 3.06 0.82
C LEU A 22 4.84 2.00 0.66
N ILE A 23 3.91 1.94 1.61
CA ILE A 23 2.71 1.13 1.45
C ILE A 23 1.74 1.91 0.58
N VAL A 24 1.42 1.40 -0.61
CA VAL A 24 0.56 2.11 -1.57
C VAL A 24 -0.87 1.61 -1.52
N ASP A 25 -1.79 2.57 -1.58
CA ASP A 25 -3.23 2.38 -1.60
C ASP A 25 -3.78 2.40 -3.03
N THR A 26 -5.00 1.87 -3.19
CA THR A 26 -5.77 1.88 -4.43
C THR A 26 -5.92 3.30 -4.97
N SER A 27 -6.23 4.27 -4.11
CA SER A 27 -6.48 5.65 -4.53
C SER A 27 -5.25 6.33 -5.15
N LEU A 28 -4.05 6.10 -4.61
CA LEU A 28 -2.80 6.60 -5.17
C LEU A 28 -2.50 5.96 -6.53
N LEU A 29 -2.61 4.63 -6.61
CA LEU A 29 -2.32 3.89 -7.83
C LEU A 29 -3.29 4.27 -8.96
N LEU A 30 -4.59 4.34 -8.66
CA LEU A 30 -5.61 4.74 -9.63
C LEU A 30 -5.34 6.15 -10.16
N ALA A 31 -5.01 7.10 -9.27
CA ALA A 31 -4.67 8.47 -9.68
C ALA A 31 -3.41 8.52 -10.54
N ALA A 32 -2.38 7.75 -10.19
CA ALA A 32 -1.12 7.73 -10.93
C ALA A 32 -1.23 7.07 -12.31
N PHE A 33 -2.15 6.12 -12.52
CA PHE A 33 -2.24 5.37 -13.78
C PHE A 33 -3.33 5.84 -14.73
N VAL A 34 -4.38 6.49 -14.23
CA VAL A 34 -5.49 6.97 -15.06
C VAL A 34 -5.28 8.49 -15.33
N PRO A 35 -4.95 8.90 -16.57
CA PRO A 35 -4.48 10.27 -16.88
C PRO A 35 -5.42 11.41 -16.46
N ASP A 36 -6.74 11.16 -16.43
CA ASP A 36 -7.75 12.19 -16.12
C ASP A 36 -8.12 12.26 -14.63
N GLN A 37 -7.45 11.48 -13.77
CA GLN A 37 -7.68 11.56 -12.33
C GLN A 37 -7.07 12.82 -11.73
N ARG A 38 -7.74 13.35 -10.71
CA ARG A 38 -7.18 14.43 -9.90
C ARG A 38 -5.87 13.93 -9.27
N MET A 39 -4.87 14.81 -9.15
CA MET A 39 -3.55 14.51 -8.58
C MET A 39 -2.71 13.52 -9.40
N HIS A 40 -3.04 13.29 -10.68
CA HIS A 40 -2.31 12.32 -11.52
C HIS A 40 -0.80 12.55 -11.53
N VAL A 41 -0.36 13.81 -11.74
CA VAL A 41 1.06 14.16 -11.83
C VAL A 41 1.79 13.92 -10.52
N GLU A 42 1.19 14.35 -9.41
CA GLU A 42 1.75 14.26 -8.07
C GLU A 42 1.84 12.80 -7.61
N CYS A 43 0.80 11.99 -7.87
CA CYS A 43 0.81 10.56 -7.55
C CYS A 43 1.86 9.82 -8.40
N ALA A 44 1.93 10.13 -9.70
CA ALA A 44 2.95 9.57 -10.58
C ALA A 44 4.38 9.99 -10.18
N GLN A 45 4.57 11.17 -9.58
CA GLN A 45 5.87 11.60 -9.03
C GLN A 45 6.23 10.80 -7.78
N VAL A 46 5.31 10.58 -6.85
CA VAL A 46 5.52 9.71 -5.67
C VAL A 46 5.97 8.32 -6.12
N LEU A 47 5.24 7.71 -7.06
CA LEU A 47 5.58 6.38 -7.59
C LEU A 47 6.87 6.33 -8.40
N ARG A 48 7.43 7.47 -8.82
CA ARG A 48 8.76 7.52 -9.49
C ARG A 48 9.90 7.70 -8.50
N ASN A 49 9.68 8.49 -7.45
CA ASN A 49 10.75 8.94 -6.56
C ASN A 49 10.92 8.08 -5.31
N VAL A 50 9.90 7.31 -4.93
CA VAL A 50 9.93 6.49 -3.71
C VAL A 50 10.09 5.01 -4.04
N ARG A 51 11.02 4.35 -3.37
CA ARG A 51 11.21 2.89 -3.42
C ARG A 51 11.58 2.37 -2.02
N PRO A 52 11.29 1.10 -1.70
CA PRO A 52 10.44 0.18 -2.45
C PRO A 52 8.94 0.53 -2.35
N LEU A 53 8.15 0.07 -3.32
CA LEU A 53 6.70 0.21 -3.34
C LEU A 53 6.07 -1.13 -2.92
N VAL A 54 5.33 -1.14 -1.82
CA VAL A 54 4.71 -2.35 -1.28
C VAL A 54 3.20 -2.28 -1.48
N VAL A 55 2.63 -3.31 -2.09
CA VAL A 55 1.20 -3.37 -2.42
C VAL A 55 0.54 -4.55 -1.71
N SER A 56 -0.61 -4.30 -1.06
CA SER A 56 -1.47 -5.34 -0.51
C SER A 56 -2.20 -6.09 -1.64
N PRO A 57 -2.41 -7.41 -1.55
CA PRO A 57 -3.25 -8.13 -2.50
C PRO A 57 -4.70 -7.65 -2.48
N LEU A 58 -5.16 -7.06 -1.36
CA LEU A 58 -6.49 -6.45 -1.26
C LEU A 58 -6.59 -5.15 -2.06
N VAL A 59 -5.54 -4.33 -2.04
CA VAL A 59 -5.41 -3.14 -2.88
C VAL A 59 -5.37 -3.54 -4.35
N LEU A 60 -4.63 -4.58 -4.71
CA LEU A 60 -4.59 -5.06 -6.10
C LEU A 60 -5.96 -5.48 -6.61
N ALA A 61 -6.71 -6.27 -5.82
CA ALA A 61 -8.04 -6.72 -6.20
C ALA A 61 -9.02 -5.54 -6.39
N GLU A 62 -8.93 -4.52 -5.52
CA GLU A 62 -9.76 -3.33 -5.64
C GLU A 62 -9.35 -2.47 -6.85
N LEU A 63 -8.05 -2.27 -7.06
CA LEU A 63 -7.50 -1.48 -8.16
C LEU A 63 -7.86 -2.07 -9.52
N ASP A 64 -7.72 -3.38 -9.69
CA ASP A 64 -8.08 -4.11 -10.90
C ASP A 64 -9.57 -3.88 -11.24
N TYR A 65 -10.43 -4.15 -10.25
CA TYR A 65 -11.87 -3.96 -10.39
C TYR A 65 -12.24 -2.51 -10.74
N LEU A 66 -11.66 -1.51 -10.05
CA LEU A 66 -11.97 -0.11 -10.29
C LEU A 66 -11.45 0.38 -11.65
N THR A 67 -10.25 -0.03 -12.04
CA THR A 67 -9.63 0.36 -13.31
C THR A 67 -10.47 -0.13 -14.49
N ALA A 68 -10.84 -1.41 -14.49
CA ALA A 68 -11.72 -1.98 -15.51
C ALA A 68 -13.06 -1.22 -15.59
N ARG A 69 -13.63 -0.85 -14.43
CA ARG A 69 -14.93 -0.16 -14.36
C ARG A 69 -14.89 1.30 -14.82
N ILE A 70 -13.78 2.00 -14.60
CA ILE A 70 -13.68 3.45 -14.82
C ILE A 70 -13.00 3.76 -16.17
N ALA A 71 -12.01 2.95 -16.57
CA ALA A 71 -11.16 3.21 -17.72
C ALA A 71 -11.18 2.10 -18.78
N GLY A 72 -11.88 0.98 -18.53
CA GLY A 72 -12.05 -0.12 -19.47
C GLY A 72 -10.87 -1.09 -19.52
N VAL A 73 -11.01 -2.14 -20.35
CA VAL A 73 -10.10 -3.28 -20.41
C VAL A 73 -8.69 -2.92 -20.91
N ASP A 74 -8.55 -1.94 -21.80
CA ASP A 74 -7.23 -1.53 -22.30
C ASP A 74 -6.38 -0.88 -21.18
N ALA A 75 -7.03 -0.14 -20.29
CA ALA A 75 -6.39 0.43 -19.11
C ALA A 75 -6.03 -0.65 -18.07
N GLU A 76 -6.92 -1.62 -17.87
CA GLU A 76 -6.68 -2.80 -17.02
C GLU A 76 -5.44 -3.59 -17.50
N LEU A 77 -5.35 -3.89 -18.80
CA LEU A 77 -4.18 -4.58 -19.36
C LEU A 77 -2.88 -3.78 -19.20
N THR A 78 -2.95 -2.46 -19.36
CA THR A 78 -1.79 -1.56 -19.14
C THR A 78 -1.36 -1.57 -17.67
N LEU A 79 -2.32 -1.51 -16.74
CA LEU A 79 -2.07 -1.61 -15.32
C LEU A 79 -1.40 -2.95 -14.96
N LEU A 80 -1.90 -4.07 -15.47
CA LEU A 80 -1.33 -5.40 -15.18
C LEU A 80 0.09 -5.55 -15.74
N ALA A 81 0.38 -4.96 -16.90
CA ALA A 81 1.73 -4.89 -17.44
C ALA A 81 2.67 -4.08 -16.53
N GLU A 82 2.21 -2.95 -15.99
CA GLU A 82 3.00 -2.12 -15.08
C GLU A 82 3.24 -2.80 -13.73
N LEU A 83 2.21 -3.40 -13.13
CA LEU A 83 2.33 -4.14 -11.87
C LEU A 83 3.25 -5.36 -11.98
N SER A 84 3.40 -5.93 -13.18
CA SER A 84 4.31 -7.05 -13.45
C SER A 84 5.72 -6.62 -13.88
N SER A 85 6.03 -5.33 -13.92
CA SER A 85 7.35 -4.78 -14.28
C SER A 85 8.47 -5.12 -13.29
N GLY A 86 8.11 -5.51 -12.06
CA GLY A 86 9.04 -5.71 -10.94
C GLY A 86 9.30 -4.44 -10.11
N ALA A 87 8.62 -3.33 -10.40
CA ALA A 87 8.70 -2.11 -9.60
C ALA A 87 7.97 -2.20 -8.23
N TYR A 88 7.08 -3.19 -8.09
CA TYR A 88 6.19 -3.38 -6.94
C TYR A 88 6.54 -4.67 -6.20
N GLU A 89 6.60 -4.59 -4.88
CA GLU A 89 6.58 -5.77 -4.01
C GLU A 89 5.13 -6.10 -3.65
N LEU A 90 4.63 -7.23 -4.16
CA LEU A 90 3.36 -7.78 -3.72
C LEU A 90 3.52 -8.46 -2.36
N ALA A 91 3.01 -7.82 -1.32
CA ALA A 91 3.04 -8.33 0.03
C ALA A 91 2.19 -9.61 0.17
N SER A 92 2.68 -10.61 0.90
CA SER A 92 1.80 -11.69 1.38
C SER A 92 0.84 -11.14 2.44
N PHE A 93 -0.41 -11.60 2.47
CA PHE A 93 -1.35 -11.23 3.53
C PHE A 93 -2.04 -12.49 4.07
N GLY A 94 -1.65 -12.90 5.28
CA GLY A 94 -2.05 -14.16 5.88
C GLY A 94 -2.97 -14.01 7.10
N LEU A 95 -3.25 -15.14 7.77
CA LEU A 95 -4.12 -15.16 8.96
C LEU A 95 -3.61 -14.30 10.12
N ASP A 96 -2.30 -14.23 10.32
CA ASP A 96 -1.71 -13.37 11.37
C ASP A 96 -1.91 -11.89 11.04
N ASP A 97 -1.77 -11.51 9.77
CA ASP A 97 -2.06 -10.15 9.31
C ASP A 97 -3.56 -9.83 9.45
N MET A 98 -4.44 -10.82 9.21
CA MET A 98 -5.88 -10.69 9.39
C MET A 98 -6.25 -10.47 10.86
N ALA A 99 -5.62 -11.19 11.79
CA ALA A 99 -5.84 -10.99 13.22
C ALA A 99 -5.40 -9.58 13.66
N ARG A 100 -4.27 -9.09 13.15
CA ARG A 100 -3.81 -7.72 13.39
C ARG A 100 -4.74 -6.68 12.78
N ALA A 101 -5.23 -6.91 11.55
CA ALA A 101 -6.17 -6.02 10.88
C ALA A 101 -7.49 -5.93 11.66
N ARG A 102 -7.98 -7.05 12.21
CA ARG A 102 -9.13 -7.05 13.11
C ARG A 102 -8.91 -6.13 14.31
N THR A 103 -7.74 -6.18 14.97
CA THR A 103 -7.42 -5.28 16.08
C THR A 103 -7.40 -3.80 15.66
N VAL A 104 -6.95 -3.51 14.43
CA VAL A 104 -7.03 -2.14 13.87
C VAL A 104 -8.48 -1.71 13.71
N VAL A 105 -9.31 -2.54 13.08
CA VAL A 105 -10.74 -2.25 12.87
C VAL A 105 -11.48 -2.08 14.20
N GLU A 106 -11.20 -2.93 15.20
CA GLU A 106 -11.78 -2.80 16.54
C GLU A 106 -11.37 -1.48 17.21
N ARG A 107 -10.10 -1.07 17.09
CA ARG A 107 -9.59 0.19 17.65
C ARG A 107 -10.27 1.42 17.03
N TYR A 108 -10.59 1.35 15.75
CA TYR A 108 -11.19 2.45 14.99
C TYR A 108 -12.64 2.15 14.61
N GLN A 109 -13.42 1.48 15.46
CA GLN A 109 -14.78 1.02 15.13
C GLN A 109 -15.75 2.14 14.66
N ASP A 110 -15.52 3.38 15.11
CA ASP A 110 -16.33 4.55 14.71
C ASP A 110 -15.90 5.12 13.35
N LEU A 111 -14.81 4.61 12.77
CA LEU A 111 -14.29 4.93 11.45
C LEU A 111 -14.36 3.66 10.58
N PRO A 112 -15.23 3.59 9.56
CA PRO A 112 -15.42 2.38 8.77
C PRO A 112 -14.25 2.17 7.78
N LEU A 113 -13.05 1.86 8.30
CA LEU A 113 -11.83 1.61 7.53
C LEU A 113 -11.99 0.44 6.56
N GLY A 114 -12.70 -0.60 6.99
CA GLY A 114 -12.73 -1.86 6.26
C GLY A 114 -11.36 -2.55 6.25
N LEU A 115 -11.28 -3.65 5.49
CA LEU A 115 -10.14 -4.53 5.54
C LEU A 115 -8.95 -4.01 4.71
N THR A 116 -9.22 -3.38 3.56
CA THR A 116 -8.16 -2.83 2.70
C THR A 116 -7.34 -1.79 3.47
N ASP A 117 -7.98 -0.78 4.08
CA ASP A 117 -7.28 0.25 4.86
C ASP A 117 -6.55 -0.33 6.08
N ALA A 118 -7.20 -1.24 6.81
CA ALA A 118 -6.57 -1.93 7.94
C ALA A 118 -5.33 -2.73 7.49
N SER A 119 -5.36 -3.31 6.30
CA SER A 119 -4.21 -4.02 5.73
C SER A 119 -3.01 -3.08 5.52
N LEU A 120 -3.23 -1.82 5.14
CA LEU A 120 -2.16 -0.85 4.94
C LEU A 120 -1.44 -0.55 6.26
N VAL A 121 -2.19 -0.41 7.36
CA VAL A 121 -1.63 -0.18 8.70
C VAL A 121 -0.81 -1.38 9.18
N VAL A 122 -1.31 -2.60 8.93
CA VAL A 122 -0.63 -3.85 9.30
C VAL A 122 0.66 -4.05 8.50
N LEU A 123 0.61 -3.75 7.20
CA LEU A 123 1.78 -3.81 6.32
C LEU A 123 2.79 -2.73 6.70
N ALA A 124 2.36 -1.50 6.98
CA ALA A 124 3.25 -0.43 7.40
C ALA A 124 4.10 -0.85 8.62
N ASP A 125 3.46 -1.44 9.64
CA ASP A 125 4.18 -1.97 10.80
C ASP A 125 5.09 -3.16 10.45
N ARG A 126 4.67 -4.06 9.55
CA ARG A 126 5.47 -5.22 9.14
C ARG A 126 6.73 -4.84 8.37
N TYR A 127 6.64 -3.79 7.57
CA TYR A 127 7.74 -3.24 6.77
C TYR A 127 8.50 -2.12 7.52
N ASP A 128 8.25 -1.94 8.83
CA ASP A 128 8.91 -0.93 9.68
C ASP A 128 8.86 0.49 9.08
N THR A 129 7.70 0.86 8.53
CA THR A 129 7.43 2.17 7.94
C THR A 129 6.19 2.80 8.57
N ASP A 130 6.14 4.12 8.54
CA ASP A 130 4.98 4.94 8.89
C ASP A 130 4.43 5.68 7.66
N THR A 131 4.96 5.39 6.46
CA THR A 131 4.63 6.11 5.23
C THR A 131 3.62 5.33 4.38
N ILE A 132 2.46 5.95 4.15
CA ILE A 132 1.38 5.41 3.31
C ILE A 132 1.15 6.36 2.13
N GLY A 133 1.03 5.81 0.94
CA GLY A 133 0.68 6.53 -0.26
C GLY A 133 -0.81 6.39 -0.54
N THR A 134 -1.61 7.40 -0.20
CA THR A 134 -3.08 7.39 -0.33
C THR A 134 -3.61 8.81 -0.51
N LEU A 135 -4.76 8.94 -1.17
CA LEU A 135 -5.53 10.17 -1.26
C LEU A 135 -6.64 10.26 -0.19
N ASP A 136 -6.91 9.19 0.57
CA ASP A 136 -7.86 9.23 1.70
C ASP A 136 -7.18 9.77 2.98
N GLU A 137 -6.78 11.04 2.93
CA GLU A 137 -6.10 11.68 4.05
C GLU A 137 -6.97 11.68 5.31
N ARG A 138 -8.28 11.97 5.18
CA ARG A 138 -9.17 12.10 6.34
C ARG A 138 -9.19 10.83 7.21
N HIS A 139 -9.16 9.64 6.61
CA HIS A 139 -9.13 8.39 7.36
C HIS A 139 -7.75 8.19 7.99
N PHE A 140 -6.69 8.30 7.19
CA PHE A 140 -5.34 7.95 7.63
C PHE A 140 -4.69 8.98 8.57
N ARG A 141 -5.18 10.22 8.63
CA ARG A 141 -4.73 11.24 9.60
C ARG A 141 -5.19 10.93 11.03
N VAL A 142 -6.34 10.27 11.17
CA VAL A 142 -6.90 9.82 12.46
C VAL A 142 -6.20 8.54 12.92
N VAL A 143 -5.89 7.66 11.97
CA VAL A 143 -5.22 6.39 12.24
C VAL A 143 -3.77 6.61 12.68
N ARG A 144 -3.28 5.70 13.52
CA ARG A 144 -1.90 5.62 13.99
C ARG A 144 -1.33 4.27 13.57
N SER A 145 -0.02 4.23 13.33
CA SER A 145 0.73 2.98 13.21
C SER A 145 0.49 2.09 14.44
N LEU A 146 0.74 0.79 14.32
CA LEU A 146 0.59 -0.13 15.45
C LEU A 146 1.54 0.22 16.61
N SER A 147 2.68 0.86 16.32
CA SER A 147 3.59 1.43 17.33
C SER A 147 3.15 2.79 17.91
N GLY A 148 1.97 3.32 17.53
CA GLY A 148 1.40 4.56 18.05
C GLY A 148 1.89 5.86 17.41
N ARG A 149 2.76 5.79 16.39
CA ARG A 149 3.25 6.98 15.66
C ARG A 149 2.20 7.49 14.66
N PRO A 150 2.14 8.82 14.40
CA PRO A 150 1.39 9.35 13.27
C PRO A 150 1.91 8.78 11.96
N LEU A 151 1.00 8.62 11.00
CA LEU A 151 1.35 8.18 9.65
C LEU A 151 1.77 9.38 8.81
N ARG A 152 2.82 9.21 8.01
CA ARG A 152 3.18 10.12 6.93
C ARG A 152 2.38 9.73 5.69
N ILE A 153 1.68 10.69 5.09
CA ILE A 153 0.79 10.46 3.95
C ILE A 153 1.37 11.12 2.70
N LEU A 154 1.67 10.34 1.66
CA LEU A 154 2.09 10.87 0.37
C LEU A 154 0.92 10.85 -0.64
N PRO A 155 0.77 11.87 -1.49
CA PRO A 155 1.68 13.00 -1.73
C PRO A 155 1.57 14.17 -0.73
N ALA A 156 0.59 14.19 0.16
CA ALA A 156 0.28 15.35 1.01
C ALA A 156 1.44 15.84 1.91
N ASP A 157 2.31 14.93 2.36
CA ASP A 157 3.49 15.19 3.20
C ASP A 157 4.80 15.09 2.39
N THR A 158 4.73 15.41 1.09
CA THR A 158 5.93 15.60 0.28
C THR A 158 6.54 16.95 0.67
N ASP A 159 7.85 16.95 0.97
CA ASP A 159 8.53 18.21 1.26
C ASP A 159 8.53 19.10 0.00
N PRO A 160 8.25 20.41 0.12
CA PRO A 160 8.19 21.32 -1.03
C PRO A 160 9.49 21.42 -1.83
N ASP A 161 10.62 21.06 -1.22
CA ASP A 161 11.97 21.28 -1.73
C ASP A 161 12.73 19.97 -2.05
N GLY A 162 12.00 18.86 -2.25
CA GLY A 162 12.58 17.56 -2.61
C GLY A 162 13.14 17.49 -4.03
#